data_AF-A0AAV1T317-F1
#
_entry.id   AF-A0AAV1T317-F1
#
_cell.length_a   1.000
_cell.length_b   1.000
_cell.length_c   1.000
_cell.angle_alpha   90.00
_cell.angle_beta   90.00
_cell.angle_gamma   90.00
#
_symmetry.space_group_name_H-M   'P 1'
#
loop_
_entity.id
_entity.type
_entity.pdbx_description
1 polymer ?
#
loop_
_entity_poly.entity_id
_entity_poly.type
_entity_poly.pdbx_seq_one_letter_code
_entity_poly.pdbx_strand_id
1 'polypeptide(L)'
;MLVRQLRGRLAKRELRIQARTMTRVLLLVAALATASARSEVINQSAKRTLDLTKHVVHEYTEFQFSDTDAAVHEYDVAFPHALEMHLANVSARCGKAPCEIVPAASKKDAAKTSEDAALYTVLLKSPLRRERRDW
;
A
#
# COMPACT_ATOMS: atom_id res chain seq x y z
N MET A 1 15.28 54.26 32.67
CA MET A 1 15.02 53.98 31.23
C MET A 1 15.55 52.60 30.77
N LEU A 2 16.71 52.14 31.25
CA LEU A 2 17.32 50.84 30.89
C LEU A 2 16.46 49.58 31.15
N VAL A 3 15.73 49.55 32.27
CA VAL A 3 14.95 48.39 32.70
C VAL A 3 13.79 48.05 31.74
N ARG A 4 13.19 49.07 31.10
CA ARG A 4 12.13 48.86 30.08
C ARG A 4 12.68 48.27 28.78
N GLN A 5 13.89 48.63 28.37
CA GLN A 5 14.54 48.07 27.17
C GLN A 5 14.94 46.59 27.36
N LEU A 6 15.42 46.22 28.55
CA LEU A 6 15.79 44.83 28.87
C LEU A 6 14.57 43.89 28.89
N ARG A 7 13.45 44.33 29.51
CA ARG A 7 12.19 43.57 29.50
C ARG A 7 11.62 43.37 28.09
N GLY A 8 11.69 44.40 27.24
CA GLY A 8 11.24 44.30 25.84
C GLY A 8 12.07 43.32 25.00
N ARG A 9 13.39 43.21 25.26
CA ARG A 9 14.26 42.24 24.56
C ARG A 9 14.06 40.81 25.05
N LEU A 10 13.76 40.60 26.33
CA LEU A 10 13.44 39.27 26.88
C LEU A 10 12.12 38.75 26.31
N ALA A 11 11.05 39.55 26.34
CA ALA A 11 9.75 39.15 25.81
C ALA A 11 9.79 38.81 24.31
N LYS A 12 10.58 39.57 23.52
CA LYS A 12 10.81 39.29 22.08
C LYS A 12 11.58 37.99 21.84
N ARG A 13 12.47 37.60 22.76
CA ARG A 13 13.19 36.31 22.69
C ARG A 13 12.27 35.15 23.03
N GLU A 14 11.44 35.27 24.05
CA GLU A 14 10.47 34.21 24.42
C GLU A 14 9.43 33.98 23.33
N LEU A 15 8.90 35.04 22.71
CA LEU A 15 7.98 34.92 21.56
C LEU A 15 8.62 34.22 20.36
N ARG A 16 9.91 34.47 20.08
CA ARG A 16 10.64 33.78 19.00
C ARG A 16 10.92 32.33 19.31
N ILE A 17 11.15 32.01 20.59
CA ILE A 17 11.35 30.62 21.04
C ILE A 17 10.01 29.88 20.88
N GLN A 18 8.91 30.40 21.43
CA GLN A 18 7.58 29.80 21.30
C GLN A 18 7.13 29.62 19.85
N ALA A 19 7.36 30.63 18.99
CA ALA A 19 7.04 30.52 17.57
C ALA A 19 7.80 29.37 16.91
N ARG A 20 9.11 29.22 17.17
CA ARG A 20 9.93 28.12 16.64
C ARG A 20 9.50 26.76 17.17
N THR A 21 9.11 26.66 18.44
CA THR A 21 8.58 25.42 19.01
C THR A 21 7.26 25.03 18.36
N MET A 22 6.35 25.99 18.17
CA MET A 22 5.07 25.75 17.48
C MET A 22 5.26 25.30 16.03
N THR A 23 6.18 25.94 15.27
CA THR A 23 6.47 25.53 13.89
C THR A 23 7.03 24.10 13.83
N ARG A 24 7.90 23.73 14.77
CA ARG A 24 8.46 22.36 14.85
C ARG A 24 7.40 21.33 15.23
N VAL A 25 6.50 21.65 16.15
CA VAL A 25 5.38 20.78 16.52
C VAL A 25 4.42 20.59 15.35
N LEU A 26 4.08 21.67 14.63
CA LEU A 26 3.26 21.60 13.40
C LEU A 26 3.90 20.72 12.32
N LEU A 27 5.21 20.85 12.09
CA LEU A 27 5.94 20.00 11.15
C LEU A 27 5.98 18.53 11.60
N LEU A 28 6.13 18.27 12.89
CA LEU A 28 6.12 16.90 13.44
C LEU A 28 4.75 16.24 13.28
N VAL A 29 3.67 16.98 13.53
CA VAL A 29 2.29 16.49 13.36
C VAL A 29 1.99 16.23 11.88
N ALA A 30 2.42 17.11 10.97
CA ALA A 30 2.27 16.89 9.53
C ALA A 30 3.04 15.65 9.05
N ALA A 31 4.27 15.43 9.53
CA ALA A 31 5.06 14.25 9.21
C ALA A 31 4.43 12.95 9.75
N LEU A 32 3.87 12.98 10.97
CA LEU A 32 3.14 11.83 11.52
C LEU A 32 1.86 11.51 10.73
N ALA A 33 1.12 12.52 10.30
CA ALA A 33 -0.10 12.34 9.50
C ALA A 33 0.20 11.73 8.12
N THR A 34 1.34 12.05 7.50
CA THR A 34 1.76 11.40 6.25
C THR A 34 2.29 9.99 6.44
N ALA A 35 2.81 9.66 7.62
CA ALA A 35 3.35 8.32 7.91
C ALA A 35 2.25 7.27 8.16
N SER A 36 1.02 7.69 8.49
CA SER A 36 -0.11 6.78 8.78
C SER A 36 -0.95 6.39 7.57
N ALA A 37 -0.66 6.92 6.37
CA ALA A 37 -1.33 6.50 5.13
C ALA A 37 -0.77 5.16 4.65
N ARG A 38 -1.07 4.08 5.39
CA ARG A 38 -0.89 2.72 4.92
C ARG A 38 -2.18 2.32 4.21
N SER A 39 -2.16 2.39 2.88
CA SER A 39 -3.18 1.73 2.07
C SER A 39 -3.06 0.22 2.31
N GLU A 40 -4.14 -0.39 2.79
CA GLU A 40 -4.22 -1.83 3.00
C GLU A 40 -5.23 -2.39 1.97
N VAL A 41 -4.72 -3.24 1.08
CA VAL A 41 -5.58 -3.98 0.14
C VAL A 41 -6.20 -5.15 0.89
N ILE A 42 -7.52 -5.17 0.98
CA ILE A 42 -8.27 -6.23 1.66
C ILE A 42 -9.00 -7.07 0.62
N ASN A 43 -8.67 -8.35 0.55
CA ASN A 43 -9.42 -9.33 -0.23
C ASN A 43 -10.79 -9.54 0.40
N GLN A 44 -11.84 -9.13 -0.29
CA GLN A 44 -13.23 -9.34 0.11
C GLN A 44 -13.70 -10.75 -0.25
N SER A 45 -13.29 -11.25 -1.41
CA SER A 45 -13.58 -12.62 -1.83
C SER A 45 -12.45 -13.17 -2.71
N ALA A 46 -12.27 -14.49 -2.63
CA ALA A 46 -11.34 -15.24 -3.47
C ALA A 46 -12.00 -16.54 -3.90
N LYS A 47 -12.33 -16.67 -5.18
CA LYS A 47 -12.90 -17.89 -5.76
C LYS A 47 -11.83 -18.59 -6.58
N ARG A 48 -11.52 -19.83 -6.24
CA ARG A 48 -10.56 -20.67 -6.96
C ARG A 48 -11.27 -21.80 -7.67
N THR A 49 -10.94 -22.01 -8.95
CA THR A 49 -11.41 -23.15 -9.75
C THR A 49 -10.20 -23.88 -10.29
N LEU A 50 -10.11 -25.17 -10.02
CA LEU A 50 -9.06 -26.05 -10.53
C LEU A 50 -9.66 -26.98 -11.58
N ASP A 51 -9.16 -26.90 -12.81
CA ASP A 51 -9.48 -27.83 -13.88
C ASP A 51 -8.35 -28.86 -13.97
N LEU A 52 -8.74 -30.12 -13.69
CA LEU A 52 -7.87 -31.30 -13.66
C LEU A 52 -8.19 -32.27 -14.81
N THR A 53 -8.95 -31.83 -15.82
CA THR A 53 -9.40 -32.71 -16.92
C THR A 53 -8.28 -33.07 -17.90
N LYS A 54 -7.16 -32.34 -17.87
CA LYS A 54 -5.98 -32.57 -18.71
C LYS A 54 -4.76 -32.93 -17.87
N HIS A 55 -3.68 -33.31 -18.53
CA HIS A 55 -2.37 -33.58 -17.91
C HIS A 55 -1.68 -32.31 -17.36
N VAL A 56 -2.25 -31.13 -17.60
CA VAL A 56 -1.82 -29.86 -17.03
C VAL A 56 -2.95 -29.33 -16.17
N VAL A 57 -2.63 -28.89 -14.96
CA VAL A 57 -3.58 -28.25 -14.04
C VAL A 57 -3.79 -26.80 -14.49
N HIS A 58 -5.04 -26.41 -14.69
CA HIS A 58 -5.39 -25.01 -14.91
C HIS A 58 -6.08 -24.45 -13.67
N GLU A 59 -5.50 -23.41 -13.07
CA GLU A 59 -6.12 -22.66 -11.98
C GLU A 59 -6.71 -21.35 -12.52
N TYR A 60 -7.98 -21.12 -12.18
CA TYR A 60 -8.66 -19.84 -12.39
C TYR A 60 -9.06 -19.27 -11.05
N THR A 61 -8.39 -18.19 -10.65
CA THR A 61 -8.66 -17.51 -9.40
C THR A 61 -9.21 -16.10 -9.64
N GLU A 62 -10.39 -15.83 -9.09
CA GLU A 62 -11.05 -14.54 -9.14
C GLU A 62 -10.96 -13.89 -7.76
N PHE A 63 -10.31 -12.72 -7.70
CA PHE A 63 -10.18 -11.91 -6.50
C PHE A 63 -11.08 -10.68 -6.59
N GLN A 64 -11.85 -10.44 -5.53
CA GLN A 64 -12.48 -9.15 -5.29
C GLN A 64 -11.82 -8.52 -4.08
N PHE A 65 -11.40 -7.28 -4.20
CA PHE A 65 -10.68 -6.57 -3.15
C PHE A 65 -11.11 -5.12 -3.10
N SER A 66 -10.99 -4.54 -1.91
CA SER A 66 -11.20 -3.11 -1.68
C SER A 66 -9.93 -2.49 -1.12
N ASP A 67 -9.74 -1.22 -1.45
CA ASP A 67 -8.69 -0.37 -0.90
C ASP A 67 -9.35 0.77 -0.13
N THR A 68 -8.91 0.99 1.10
CA THR A 68 -9.42 2.05 1.97
C THR A 68 -9.04 3.44 1.46
N ASP A 69 -7.93 3.55 0.73
CA ASP A 69 -7.35 4.83 0.29
C ASP A 69 -7.46 5.06 -1.23
N ALA A 70 -7.95 4.08 -1.98
CA ALA A 70 -8.24 4.14 -3.43
C ALA A 70 -7.06 4.59 -4.32
N ALA A 71 -5.84 4.23 -3.94
CA ALA A 71 -4.60 4.64 -4.60
C ALA A 71 -3.72 3.44 -5.04
N VAL A 72 -4.22 2.21 -4.92
CA VAL A 72 -3.45 1.01 -5.26
C VAL A 72 -3.33 0.84 -6.78
N HIS A 73 -2.09 0.74 -7.23
CA HIS A 73 -1.70 0.47 -8.63
C HIS A 73 -1.09 -0.91 -8.83
N GLU A 74 -0.89 -1.66 -7.76
CA GLU A 74 -0.16 -2.93 -7.74
C GLU A 74 -0.90 -3.91 -6.84
N TYR A 75 -0.99 -5.17 -7.25
CA TYR A 75 -1.59 -6.24 -6.46
C TYR A 75 -0.67 -7.45 -6.46
N ASP A 76 -0.15 -7.83 -5.28
CA ASP A 76 0.78 -8.94 -5.16
C ASP A 76 0.03 -10.28 -5.00
N VAL A 77 0.46 -11.28 -5.76
CA VAL A 77 -0.01 -12.67 -5.73
C VAL A 77 1.14 -13.57 -5.30
N ALA A 78 0.89 -14.41 -4.31
CA ALA A 78 1.87 -15.36 -3.80
C ALA A 78 1.58 -16.77 -4.30
N PHE A 79 2.62 -17.43 -4.81
CA PHE A 79 2.62 -18.84 -5.15
C PHE A 79 3.54 -19.59 -4.19
N PRO A 80 3.11 -20.73 -3.61
CA PRO A 80 4.03 -21.64 -2.93
C PRO A 80 5.17 -21.99 -3.88
N HIS A 81 6.42 -21.97 -3.40
CA HIS A 81 7.58 -22.15 -4.27
C HIS A 81 7.55 -23.50 -5.00
N ALA A 82 7.08 -24.55 -4.32
CA ALA A 82 6.87 -25.87 -4.91
C ALA A 82 5.95 -25.85 -6.15
N LEU A 83 4.95 -24.96 -6.21
CA LEU A 83 4.07 -24.82 -7.37
C LEU A 83 4.66 -23.89 -8.43
N GLU A 84 5.36 -22.84 -8.00
CA GLU A 84 5.99 -21.88 -8.91
C GLU A 84 7.07 -22.56 -9.79
N MET A 85 7.85 -23.49 -9.23
CA MET A 85 8.85 -24.27 -9.98
C MET A 85 8.25 -25.12 -11.12
N HIS A 86 6.95 -25.37 -11.09
CA HIS A 86 6.21 -26.13 -12.11
C HIS A 86 5.20 -25.27 -12.89
N LEU A 87 5.24 -23.95 -12.69
CA LEU A 87 4.35 -23.00 -13.32
C LEU A 87 4.78 -22.79 -14.79
N ALA A 88 3.99 -23.32 -15.72
CA ALA A 88 4.25 -23.13 -17.14
C ALA A 88 3.89 -21.71 -17.63
N ASN A 89 2.86 -21.09 -17.04
CA ASN A 89 2.38 -19.77 -17.44
C ASN A 89 1.55 -19.13 -16.31
N VAL A 90 1.64 -17.81 -16.18
CA VAL A 90 0.74 -16.99 -15.35
C VAL A 90 0.29 -15.77 -16.12
N SER A 91 -1.00 -15.44 -16.00
CA SER A 91 -1.58 -14.26 -16.63
C SER A 91 -2.67 -13.67 -15.73
N ALA A 92 -2.89 -12.37 -15.84
CA ALA A 92 -3.88 -11.65 -15.05
C ALA A 92 -4.85 -10.89 -15.95
N ARG A 93 -6.08 -10.71 -15.47
CA ARG A 93 -7.08 -9.81 -16.04
C ARG A 93 -7.59 -8.88 -14.95
N CYS A 94 -7.65 -7.58 -15.24
CA CYS A 94 -8.33 -6.62 -14.38
C CYS A 94 -9.70 -6.31 -14.99
N GLY A 95 -10.74 -6.89 -14.40
CA GLY A 95 -12.06 -6.93 -15.01
C GLY A 95 -12.03 -7.69 -16.34
N LYS A 96 -12.32 -7.01 -17.44
CA LYS A 96 -12.35 -7.62 -18.79
C LYS A 96 -11.04 -7.47 -19.57
N ALA A 97 -10.11 -6.63 -19.10
CA ALA A 97 -8.88 -6.33 -19.83
C ALA A 97 -7.70 -7.15 -19.31
N PRO A 98 -6.75 -7.57 -20.17
CA PRO A 98 -5.50 -8.17 -19.72
C PRO A 98 -4.68 -7.16 -18.92
N CYS A 99 -4.06 -7.67 -17.85
CA CYS A 99 -3.15 -6.93 -17.01
C CYS A 99 -1.77 -7.54 -17.05
N GLU A 100 -0.77 -6.68 -16.93
CA GLU A 100 0.62 -7.10 -16.85
C GLU A 100 0.86 -7.73 -15.48
N ILE A 101 1.55 -8.86 -15.48
CA ILE A 101 1.99 -9.56 -14.29
C ILE A 101 3.49 -9.81 -14.41
N VAL A 102 4.24 -9.38 -13.39
CA VAL A 102 5.71 -9.46 -13.36
C VAL A 102 6.18 -10.07 -12.05
N PRO A 103 7.36 -10.70 -12.00
CA PRO A 103 7.98 -11.05 -10.73
C PRO A 103 8.11 -9.80 -9.84
N ALA A 104 7.76 -9.92 -8.56
CA ALA A 104 7.78 -8.78 -7.66
C ALA A 104 9.23 -8.27 -7.45
N ALA A 105 9.46 -6.98 -7.70
CA ALA A 105 10.80 -6.37 -7.60
C ALA A 105 11.32 -6.26 -6.16
N SER A 106 10.44 -6.25 -5.16
CA SER A 106 10.80 -6.33 -3.75
C SER A 106 9.61 -6.85 -2.94
N LYS A 107 9.90 -7.60 -1.87
CA LYS A 107 8.89 -8.00 -0.88
C LYS A 107 8.47 -6.75 -0.09
N LYS A 108 7.57 -5.92 -0.64
CA LYS A 108 7.03 -4.73 0.06
C LYS A 108 6.44 -5.08 1.43
N ASP A 109 6.00 -6.33 1.60
CA ASP A 109 5.55 -6.93 2.86
C ASP A 109 6.34 -8.18 3.28
N ALA A 110 7.68 -8.14 3.19
CA ALA A 110 8.55 -9.27 3.55
C ALA A 110 8.25 -9.92 4.92
N ALA A 111 7.73 -9.14 5.87
CA ALA A 111 7.37 -9.63 7.21
C ALA A 111 6.07 -10.46 7.23
N LYS A 112 5.17 -10.30 6.24
CA LYS A 112 3.91 -11.03 6.12
C LYS A 112 3.96 -12.15 5.09
N THR A 113 4.92 -12.11 4.16
CA THR A 113 5.09 -13.15 3.15
C THR A 113 5.90 -14.31 3.70
N SER A 114 5.38 -15.54 3.56
CA SER A 114 6.15 -16.76 3.85
C SER A 114 7.49 -16.76 3.10
N GLU A 115 8.56 -17.24 3.73
CA GLU A 115 9.87 -17.37 3.08
C GLU A 115 9.80 -18.30 1.87
N ASP A 116 8.88 -19.28 1.89
CA ASP A 116 8.66 -20.29 0.85
C ASP A 116 7.61 -19.90 -0.20
N ALA A 117 7.45 -18.59 -0.45
CA ALA A 117 6.53 -18.08 -1.46
C ALA A 117 7.25 -17.21 -2.50
N ALA A 118 6.99 -17.51 -3.76
CA ALA A 118 7.33 -16.65 -4.89
C ALA A 118 6.23 -15.59 -5.06
N LEU A 119 6.62 -14.34 -5.27
CA LEU A 119 5.70 -13.20 -5.42
C LEU A 119 5.69 -12.70 -6.86
N TYR A 120 4.49 -12.46 -7.37
CA TYR A 120 4.24 -11.76 -8.63
C TYR A 120 3.36 -10.55 -8.38
N THR A 121 3.66 -9.44 -9.03
CA THR A 121 2.89 -8.20 -8.94
C THR A 121 2.06 -8.03 -10.20
N VAL A 122 0.75 -7.85 -10.03
CA VAL A 122 -0.18 -7.46 -11.11
C VAL A 122 -0.28 -5.94 -11.15
N LEU A 123 0.01 -5.36 -12.32
CA LEU A 123 -0.05 -3.91 -12.53
C LEU A 123 -1.47 -3.47 -12.93
N LEU A 124 -2.08 -2.66 -12.06
CA LEU A 124 -3.44 -2.13 -12.26
C LEU A 124 -3.38 -0.82 -13.05
N LYS A 125 -3.89 -0.83 -14.28
CA LYS A 125 -3.87 0.35 -15.18
C LYS A 125 -4.68 1.55 -14.66
N SER A 126 -5.66 1.30 -13.81
CA SER A 126 -6.49 2.33 -13.19
C SER A 126 -6.48 2.12 -11.67
N PRO A 127 -6.30 3.18 -10.88
CA PRO A 127 -6.46 3.08 -9.43
C PRO A 127 -7.89 2.65 -9.12
N LEU A 128 -8.04 1.82 -8.09
CA LEU A 128 -9.34 1.32 -7.65
C LEU A 128 -10.25 2.51 -7.33
N ARG A 129 -11.48 2.52 -7.83
CA ARG A 129 -12.46 3.52 -7.39
C ARG A 129 -12.89 3.18 -5.97
N ARG A 130 -12.79 4.14 -5.06
CA ARG A 130 -13.39 4.05 -3.72
C ARG A 130 -14.88 3.74 -3.87
N GLU A 131 -15.32 2.63 -3.30
CA GLU A 131 -16.74 2.32 -3.23
C GLU A 131 -17.41 3.36 -2.32
N ARG A 132 -18.24 4.24 -2.91
CA ARG A 132 -18.98 5.25 -2.17
C ARG A 132 -20.16 4.52 -1.51
N ARG A 133 -20.03 4.20 -0.22
CA ARG A 133 -21.16 3.73 0.59
C ARG A 133 -22.04 4.94 0.92
N ASP A 134 -23.07 5.14 0.10
CA ASP A 134 -24.18 6.03 0.44
C ASP A 134 -25.04 5.29 1.49
N TRP A 135 -25.04 5.81 2.71
CA TRP A 135 -25.95 5.45 3.81
C TRP A 135 -27.06 6.49 3.91
#